data_AF-A0A932H840-F1
#
_entry.id   AF-A0A932H840-F1
#
_cell.length_a   1.000
_cell.length_b   1.000
_cell.length_c   1.000
_cell.angle_alpha   90.00
_cell.angle_beta   90.00
_cell.angle_gamma   90.00
#
_symmetry.space_group_name_H-M   'P 1'
#
loop_
_entity.id
_entity.type
_entity.pdbx_description
1 polymer ?
#
loop_
_entity_poly.entity_id
_entity_poly.type
_entity_poly.pdbx_seq_one_letter_code
_entity_poly.pdbx_strand_id
1 'polypeptide(L)'
;MHNNQSFYNSEEHGIEVAKFRKRPVENAGIGTHVDDPAVNFAKVAEGFGVHSEGPIHNPADLRPALQRALKVVKEKKLPALVDVIAEVR
;
A
#
# COMPACT_ATOMS: atom_id res chain seq x y z
N MET A 1 6.25 -3.50 -3.19
CA MET A 1 4.81 -3.60 -2.93
C MET A 1 4.18 -2.27 -3.27
N HIS A 2 3.04 -2.25 -3.96
CA HIS A 2 2.27 -1.03 -4.24
C HIS A 2 1.03 -1.04 -3.35
N ASN A 3 1.07 -0.32 -2.23
CA ASN A 3 -0.01 -0.32 -1.25
C ASN A 3 -0.99 0.80 -1.58
N ASN A 4 -1.98 0.50 -2.40
CA ASN A 4 -3.10 1.39 -2.73
C ASN A 4 -4.41 0.95 -2.06
N GLN A 5 -4.31 0.05 -1.08
CA GLN A 5 -5.43 -0.48 -0.28
C GLN A 5 -6.57 -1.08 -1.12
N SER A 6 -6.30 -1.54 -2.33
CA SER A 6 -7.29 -2.11 -3.24
C SER A 6 -6.70 -3.24 -4.08
N PHE A 7 -7.53 -4.25 -4.39
CA PHE A 7 -7.30 -5.10 -5.54
C PHE A 7 -7.60 -4.32 -6.83
N TYR A 8 -6.78 -3.31 -7.12
CA TYR A 8 -7.14 -2.23 -8.02
C TYR A 8 -7.47 -2.67 -9.45
N ASN A 9 -6.80 -3.69 -9.98
CA ASN A 9 -7.14 -4.25 -11.29
C ASN A 9 -8.61 -4.74 -11.34
N SER A 10 -9.12 -5.30 -10.24
CA SER A 10 -10.51 -5.74 -10.13
C SER A 10 -11.47 -4.57 -9.92
N GLU A 11 -11.07 -3.57 -9.11
CA GLU A 11 -11.86 -2.36 -8.90
C GLU A 11 -12.02 -1.57 -10.20
N GLU A 12 -10.93 -1.33 -10.93
CA GLU A 12 -10.94 -0.65 -12.23
C GLU A 12 -11.85 -1.38 -13.22
N HIS A 13 -11.71 -2.71 -13.32
CA HIS A 13 -12.60 -3.51 -14.16
C HIS A 13 -14.07 -3.38 -13.71
N GLY A 14 -14.33 -3.37 -12.41
CA GLY A 14 -15.66 -3.14 -11.83
C GLY A 14 -16.26 -1.79 -12.22
N ILE A 15 -15.44 -0.73 -12.22
CA ILE A 15 -15.83 0.61 -12.66
C ILE A 15 -16.25 0.58 -14.14
N GLU A 16 -15.43 -0.02 -15.01
CA GLU A 16 -15.73 -0.08 -16.45
C GLU A 16 -16.98 -0.92 -16.76
N VAL A 17 -17.17 -2.05 -16.07
CA VAL A 17 -18.39 -2.87 -16.19
C VAL A 17 -19.63 -2.14 -15.67
N ALA A 18 -19.51 -1.40 -14.56
CA ALA A 18 -20.61 -0.61 -14.00
C ALA A 18 -21.06 0.48 -14.98
N LYS A 19 -20.12 1.23 -15.57
CA LYS A 19 -20.41 2.22 -16.62
C LYS A 19 -21.13 1.58 -17.81
N PHE A 20 -20.61 0.47 -18.34
CA PHE A 20 -21.19 -0.22 -19.48
C PHE A 20 -22.63 -0.68 -19.21
N ARG A 21 -22.90 -1.18 -18.00
CA ARG A 21 -24.21 -1.71 -17.59
C ARG A 21 -25.14 -0.66 -16.99
N LYS A 22 -24.75 0.61 -16.95
CA LYS A 22 -25.49 1.71 -16.29
C LYS A 22 -25.82 1.38 -14.83
N ARG A 23 -24.87 0.80 -14.11
CA ARG A 23 -24.95 0.51 -12.67
C ARG A 23 -24.15 1.55 -11.88
N PRO A 24 -24.43 1.74 -10.58
CA PRO A 24 -23.68 2.65 -9.73
C PRO A 24 -22.20 2.24 -9.63
N VAL A 25 -21.27 3.18 -9.88
CA VAL A 25 -19.81 2.95 -9.90
C VAL A 25 -19.21 2.90 -8.50
N GLU A 26 -19.86 3.55 -7.54
CA GLU A 26 -19.50 3.55 -6.12
C GLU A 26 -19.48 2.15 -5.50
N ASN A 27 -20.18 1.19 -6.12
CA ASN A 27 -20.19 -0.21 -5.69
C ASN A 27 -18.97 -1.01 -6.15
N ALA A 28 -18.10 -0.46 -7.00
CA ALA A 28 -16.93 -1.18 -7.52
C ALA A 28 -15.88 -1.53 -6.45
N GLY A 29 -15.89 -0.80 -5.32
CA GLY A 29 -15.05 -1.06 -4.15
C GLY A 29 -15.49 -2.28 -3.32
N ILE A 30 -16.73 -2.75 -3.50
CA ILE A 30 -17.28 -3.87 -2.70
C ILE A 30 -16.52 -5.15 -3.04
N GLY A 31 -15.81 -5.68 -2.04
CA GLY A 31 -14.99 -6.89 -2.19
C GLY A 31 -13.63 -6.66 -2.85
N THR A 32 -13.25 -5.41 -3.13
CA THR A 32 -11.95 -5.05 -3.73
C THR A 32 -11.13 -4.12 -2.85
N HIS A 33 -11.78 -3.24 -2.06
CA HIS A 33 -11.11 -2.41 -1.06
C HIS A 33 -10.63 -3.23 0.14
N VAL A 34 -9.46 -2.85 0.67
CA VAL A 34 -8.76 -3.49 1.79
C VAL A 34 -8.30 -2.42 2.79
N ASP A 35 -9.22 -1.52 3.14
CA ASP A 35 -8.99 -0.32 3.97
C ASP A 35 -9.85 -0.25 5.25
N ASP A 36 -10.78 -1.18 5.46
CA ASP A 36 -11.64 -1.25 6.66
C ASP A 36 -11.52 -2.59 7.46
N PRO A 37 -10.51 -2.74 8.35
CA PRO A 37 -9.39 -1.83 8.55
C PRO A 37 -8.26 -2.08 7.55
N ALA A 38 -7.50 -1.02 7.27
CA ALA A 38 -6.29 -1.09 6.48
C ALA A 38 -5.26 -2.04 7.11
N VAL A 39 -4.60 -2.84 6.27
CA VAL A 39 -3.49 -3.69 6.72
C VAL A 39 -2.26 -2.83 6.96
N ASN A 40 -1.70 -2.89 8.17
CA ASN A 40 -0.43 -2.25 8.50
C ASN A 40 0.73 -3.20 8.16
N PHE A 41 1.25 -3.13 6.93
CA PHE A 41 2.33 -4.01 6.48
C PHE A 41 3.67 -3.72 7.16
N ALA A 42 3.92 -2.47 7.56
CA ALA A 42 5.08 -2.14 8.38
C ALA A 42 5.06 -2.91 9.70
N LYS A 43 3.90 -2.99 10.38
CA LYS A 43 3.78 -3.73 11.63
C LYS A 43 3.90 -5.24 11.46
N VAL A 44 3.36 -5.77 10.35
CA VAL A 44 3.55 -7.18 10.00
C VAL A 44 5.03 -7.50 9.80
N ALA A 45 5.77 -6.66 9.08
CA ALA A 45 7.20 -6.81 8.88
C ALA A 45 7.99 -6.77 10.19
N GLU A 46 7.66 -5.85 11.12
CA GLU A 46 8.25 -5.83 12.46
C GLU A 46 8.06 -7.15 13.20
N GLY A 47 6.86 -7.75 13.10
CA GLY A 47 6.55 -9.05 13.71
C GLY A 47 7.44 -10.19 13.22
N PHE A 48 7.99 -10.08 12.01
CA PHE A 48 8.98 -11.00 11.45
C PHE A 48 10.44 -10.60 11.71
N GLY A 49 10.68 -9.56 12.53
CA GLY A 49 12.02 -9.05 12.82
C GLY A 49 12.65 -8.25 11.67
N VAL A 50 11.85 -7.83 10.68
CA VAL A 50 12.29 -7.00 9.56
C VAL A 50 12.17 -5.53 9.96
N HIS A 51 13.21 -4.73 9.70
CA HIS A 51 13.11 -3.26 9.88
C HIS A 51 12.04 -2.73 8.95
N SER A 52 11.14 -1.88 9.44
CA SER A 52 10.12 -1.29 8.60
C SER A 52 9.96 0.21 8.82
N GLU A 53 9.49 0.88 7.79
CA GLU A 53 9.08 2.28 7.80
C GLU A 53 7.66 2.36 7.23
N GLY A 54 6.78 3.13 7.86
CA GLY A 54 5.43 3.40 7.37
C GLY A 54 4.29 2.87 8.25
N PRO A 55 3.04 2.95 7.78
CA PRO A 55 2.63 3.41 6.45
C PRO A 55 2.96 4.89 6.21
N ILE A 56 3.64 5.18 5.09
CA ILE A 56 4.01 6.53 4.68
C ILE A 56 2.92 7.08 3.79
N HIS A 57 2.25 8.15 4.24
CA HIS A 57 1.22 8.86 3.47
C HIS A 57 1.76 10.10 2.77
N ASN A 58 2.68 10.83 3.42
CA ASN A 58 3.23 12.07 2.88
C ASN A 58 4.49 11.79 2.04
N PRO A 59 4.52 12.18 0.75
CA PRO A 59 5.70 12.02 -0.09
C PRO A 59 6.99 12.66 0.47
N ALA A 60 6.87 13.72 1.27
CA ALA A 60 8.03 14.37 1.91
C ALA A 60 8.78 13.44 2.88
N ASP A 61 8.07 12.48 3.49
CA ASP A 61 8.64 11.54 4.46
C ASP A 61 9.29 10.32 3.80
N LEU A 62 9.04 10.10 2.51
CA LEU A 62 9.54 8.95 1.76
C LEU A 62 11.07 8.95 1.67
N ARG A 63 11.68 10.09 1.31
CA ARG A 63 13.14 10.15 1.17
C ARG A 63 13.87 9.88 2.49
N PRO A 64 13.51 10.52 3.62
CA PRO A 64 14.09 10.18 4.93
C PRO A 64 13.90 8.71 5.31
N ALA A 65 12.73 8.13 5.07
CA ALA A 65 12.46 6.72 5.36
C ALA A 65 13.34 5.77 4.53
N LEU A 66 13.46 6.02 3.23
CA LEU A 66 14.36 5.26 2.35
C LEU A 66 15.81 5.35 2.81
N GLN A 67 16.27 6.51 3.29
CA GLN A 67 17.63 6.66 3.82
C GLN A 67 17.86 5.81 5.08
N ARG A 68 16.89 5.75 6.01
CA ARG A 68 16.96 4.90 7.21
C ARG A 68 16.93 3.41 6.85
N ALA A 69 16.01 3.00 5.99
CA ALA A 69 15.92 1.62 5.51
C ALA A 69 17.22 1.19 4.79
N LEU A 70 17.77 2.06 3.94
CA LEU A 70 19.03 1.78 3.23
C LEU A 70 20.22 1.61 4.19
N LYS A 71 20.25 2.37 5.29
CA LYS A 71 21.27 2.21 6.33
C LYS A 71 21.24 0.81 6.94
N VAL A 72 20.04 0.32 7.28
CA VAL A 72 19.85 -1.05 7.82
C VAL A 72 20.37 -2.10 6.83
N VAL A 73 19.98 -1.98 5.55
CA VAL A 73 20.42 -2.91 4.51
C VAL A 73 21.95 -2.88 4.33
N LYS A 74 22.56 -1.69 4.28
CA LYS A 74 24.00 -1.55 4.03
C LYS A 74 24.86 -1.99 5.20
N GLU A 75 24.49 -1.59 6.42
CA GLU A 75 25.31 -1.79 7.61
C GLU A 75 25.03 -3.14 8.28
N LYS A 76 23.75 -3.49 8.46
CA LYS A 76 23.36 -4.71 9.18
C LYS A 76 23.21 -5.92 8.27
N LYS A 77 23.18 -5.73 6.94
CA LYS A 77 22.93 -6.79 5.95
C LYS A 77 21.59 -7.52 6.17
N LEU A 78 20.60 -6.80 6.71
CA LEU A 78 19.26 -7.30 6.98
C LEU A 78 18.24 -6.68 6.02
N PRO A 79 17.11 -7.35 5.75
CA PRO A 79 16.03 -6.79 4.95
C PRO A 79 15.40 -5.56 5.63
N ALA A 80 14.83 -4.67 4.81
CA ALA A 80 13.99 -3.58 5.27
C ALA A 80 12.76 -3.43 4.37
N LEU A 81 11.61 -3.12 4.96
CA LEU A 81 10.36 -2.82 4.26
C LEU A 81 10.04 -1.32 4.38
N VAL A 82 9.63 -0.70 3.29
CA VAL A 82 9.09 0.67 3.31
C VAL A 82 7.68 0.59 2.77
N ASP A 83 6.69 0.76 3.64
CA ASP A 83 5.27 0.76 3.31
C ASP A 83 4.85 2.17 2.92
N VAL A 84 4.42 2.33 1.67
CA VAL A 84 4.04 3.63 1.10
C VAL A 84 2.61 3.51 0.61
N ILE A 85 1.74 4.35 1.14
CA ILE A 85 0.38 4.50 0.64
C ILE A 85 0.45 5.26 -0.67
N ALA A 86 0.03 4.58 -1.74
CA ALA A 86 0.05 5.11 -3.09
C ALA A 86 -1.39 5.37 -3.53
N GLU A 87 -1.66 6.62 -3.88
CA GLU A 87 -2.94 6.98 -4.48
C GLU A 87 -3.08 6.37 -5.86
N VAL A 88 -4.31 6.04 -6.22
CA VAL A 88 -4.64 5.38 -7.48
C VAL A 88 -4.52 6.33 -8.67
N ARG A 89 -4.45 7.65 -8.45
CA ARG A 89 -4.22 8.69 -9.46
C ARG A 89 -3.54 9.92 -8.85
#